data_AF-A0A7S4NF15-F1
#
_entry.id   AF-A0A7S4NF15-F1
#
_cell.length_a   1.000
_cell.length_b   1.000
_cell.length_c   1.000
_cell.angle_alpha   90.00
_cell.angle_beta   90.00
_cell.angle_gamma   90.00
#
_symmetry.space_group_name_H-M   'P 1'
#
loop_
_entity.id
_entity.type
_entity.pdbx_description
1 polymer ?
#
loop_
_entity_poly.entity_id
_entity_poly.type
_entity_poly.pdbx_seq_one_letter_code
_entity_poly.pdbx_strand_id
1 'polypeptide(L)'
;EKKLIWAKQTILCSGGAGQLYRETTNPEVATGDGLALAYRAGVTLRDMEFMQFHPTVLYIPGSARSLITEALRGEGAHLIDKNGWRFMPDYDDRAELAPRDVVSHAIVAQMERTSHPNVYLDLSHLKDPDTMRARFPGIT
;
A
#
# COMPACT_ATOMS: atom_id res chain seq x y z
N GLU A 1 -11.78 -23.07 26.11
CA GLU A 1 -10.95 -23.51 27.25
C GLU A 1 -9.71 -22.62 27.34
N LYS A 2 -9.34 -22.13 28.54
CA LYS A 2 -8.13 -21.30 28.71
C LYS A 2 -6.92 -22.23 28.89
N LYS A 3 -5.86 -22.02 28.12
CA LYS A 3 -4.59 -22.76 28.24
C LYS A 3 -3.53 -21.89 28.90
N LEU A 4 -2.80 -22.43 29.88
CA LEU A 4 -1.57 -21.81 30.40
C LEU A 4 -0.36 -22.42 29.70
N ILE A 5 0.52 -21.58 29.17
CA ILE A 5 1.78 -22.00 28.56
C ILE A 5 2.92 -21.39 29.37
N TRP A 6 3.68 -22.24 30.05
CA TRP A 6 4.85 -21.83 30.83
C TRP A 6 6.09 -21.77 29.94
N ALA A 7 6.81 -20.65 29.97
CA ALA A 7 8.06 -20.47 29.24
C ALA A 7 9.01 -19.57 30.04
N LYS A 8 10.32 -19.78 29.89
CA LYS A 8 11.34 -18.89 30.47
C LYS A 8 11.41 -17.55 29.73
N GLN A 9 11.13 -17.56 28.42
CA GLN A 9 11.18 -16.41 27.53
C GLN A 9 10.10 -16.58 26.45
N THR A 10 9.52 -15.46 26.01
CA THR A 10 8.50 -15.40 24.96
C THR A 10 8.89 -14.31 23.97
N ILE A 11 8.85 -14.63 22.67
CA ILE A 11 9.13 -13.69 21.59
C ILE A 11 7.83 -13.43 20.83
N LEU A 12 7.48 -12.16 20.60
CA LEU A 12 6.31 -11.77 19.84
C LEU A 12 6.68 -11.55 18.37
N CYS A 13 6.12 -12.38 17.48
CA CYS A 13 6.29 -12.30 16.03
C CYS A 13 4.93 -12.19 15.32
N SER A 14 4.02 -11.37 15.85
CA SER A 14 2.61 -11.32 15.43
C SER A 14 2.32 -10.49 14.16
N GLY A 15 3.34 -9.88 13.55
CA GLY A 15 3.14 -8.93 12.47
C GLY A 15 2.55 -7.58 12.93
N GLY A 16 1.95 -6.85 11.99
CA GLY A 16 1.43 -5.50 12.20
C GLY A 16 -0.07 -5.42 12.51
N ALA A 17 -0.63 -4.21 12.37
CA ALA A 17 -2.03 -3.88 12.65
C ALA A 17 -2.77 -3.35 11.41
N GLY A 18 -2.45 -3.87 10.23
CA GLY A 18 -3.00 -3.39 8.96
C GLY A 18 -4.52 -3.56 8.81
N GLN A 19 -5.14 -4.48 9.56
CA GLN A 19 -6.59 -4.70 9.59
C GLN A 19 -7.38 -3.62 10.34
N LEU A 20 -6.73 -2.63 10.93
CA LEU A 20 -7.40 -1.44 11.49
C LEU A 20 -8.02 -0.54 10.40
N TYR A 21 -7.54 -0.65 9.16
CA TYR A 21 -7.97 0.19 8.05
C TYR A 21 -8.87 -0.59 7.10
N ARG A 22 -9.96 0.05 6.67
CA ARG A 22 -10.94 -0.54 5.73
C ARG A 22 -10.28 -1.03 4.45
N GLU A 23 -9.36 -0.24 3.90
CA GLU A 23 -8.56 -0.62 2.74
C GLU A 23 -7.19 -1.08 3.22
N THR A 24 -6.85 -2.35 2.98
CA THR A 24 -5.58 -2.93 3.41
C THR A 24 -5.12 -4.01 2.45
N THR A 25 -3.82 -4.08 2.21
CA THR A 25 -3.17 -5.19 1.48
C THR A 25 -2.71 -6.30 2.42
N ASN A 26 -2.95 -6.15 3.72
CA ASN A 26 -2.46 -7.07 4.73
C ASN A 26 -3.37 -8.31 4.82
N PRO A 27 -2.82 -9.48 5.18
CA PRO A 27 -3.63 -10.66 5.44
C PRO A 27 -4.55 -10.43 6.65
N GLU A 28 -5.61 -11.25 6.77
CA GLU A 28 -6.61 -11.16 7.84
C GLU A 28 -6.00 -11.28 9.26
N VAL A 29 -4.83 -11.91 9.38
CA VAL A 29 -4.13 -12.10 10.66
C VAL A 29 -3.36 -10.86 11.15
N ALA A 30 -3.25 -9.80 10.36
CA ALA A 30 -2.51 -8.58 10.75
C ALA A 30 -3.37 -7.64 11.62
N THR A 31 -3.83 -8.13 12.75
CA THR A 31 -4.80 -7.52 13.67
C THR A 31 -4.19 -6.70 14.79
N GLY A 32 -2.86 -6.70 14.94
CA GLY A 32 -2.17 -5.98 16.02
C GLY A 32 -2.17 -6.69 17.37
N ASP A 33 -2.50 -7.99 17.42
CA ASP A 33 -2.66 -8.74 18.67
C ASP A 33 -1.43 -8.70 19.59
N GLY A 34 -0.23 -8.83 19.02
CA GLY A 34 1.01 -8.77 19.80
C GLY A 34 1.34 -7.37 20.31
N LEU A 35 1.02 -6.31 19.55
CA LEU A 35 1.15 -4.93 20.02
C LEU A 35 0.21 -4.70 21.21
N ALA A 36 -1.03 -5.15 21.11
CA ALA A 36 -2.02 -5.04 22.17
C ALA A 36 -1.63 -5.88 23.41
N LEU A 37 -1.06 -7.08 23.22
CA LEU A 37 -0.54 -7.91 24.30
C LEU A 37 0.62 -7.21 25.03
N ALA A 38 1.59 -6.68 24.31
CA ALA A 38 2.74 -5.98 24.86
C ALA A 38 2.29 -4.74 25.67
N TYR A 39 1.39 -3.94 25.11
CA TYR A 39 0.82 -2.78 25.79
C TYR A 39 0.13 -3.15 27.10
N ARG A 40 -0.72 -4.20 27.09
CA ARG A 40 -1.38 -4.71 28.30
C ARG A 40 -0.40 -5.25 29.35
N ALA A 41 0.79 -5.67 28.93
CA ALA A 41 1.88 -6.09 29.82
C ALA A 41 2.74 -4.91 30.34
N GLY A 42 2.40 -3.67 30.00
CA GLY A 42 3.10 -2.46 30.44
C GLY A 42 4.27 -2.04 29.54
N VAL A 43 4.42 -2.65 28.35
CA VAL A 43 5.45 -2.24 27.39
C VAL A 43 5.04 -0.93 26.72
N THR A 44 5.97 0.02 26.63
CA THR A 44 5.76 1.25 25.87
C THR A 44 5.87 0.95 24.38
N LEU A 45 4.80 1.27 23.63
CA LEU A 45 4.81 1.25 22.17
C LEU A 45 5.32 2.58 21.64
N ARG A 46 5.83 2.60 20.41
CA ARG A 46 6.45 3.76 19.78
C ARG A 46 6.08 3.85 18.30
N ASP A 47 6.02 5.08 17.78
CA ASP A 47 5.87 5.40 16.36
C ASP A 47 4.60 4.75 15.73
N MET A 48 3.55 4.58 16.55
CA MET A 48 2.30 3.90 16.17
C MET A 48 1.45 4.71 15.18
N GLU A 49 1.71 6.00 15.07
CA GLU A 49 1.09 6.92 14.11
C GLU A 49 1.63 6.77 12.67
N PHE A 50 2.82 6.17 12.51
CA PHE A 50 3.48 6.03 11.22
C PHE A 50 3.00 4.79 10.46
N MET A 51 1.74 4.84 9.99
CA MET A 51 1.14 3.79 9.18
C MET A 51 1.33 4.07 7.69
N GLN A 52 2.03 3.17 7.00
CA GLN A 52 2.27 3.30 5.56
C GLN A 52 1.07 2.80 4.75
N PHE A 53 0.56 3.67 3.88
CA PHE A 53 -0.37 3.28 2.82
C PHE A 53 0.40 3.04 1.53
N HIS A 54 0.26 1.86 0.96
CA HIS A 54 0.85 1.58 -0.35
C HIS A 54 0.11 2.39 -1.43
N PRO A 55 0.80 3.17 -2.27
CA PRO A 55 0.12 4.08 -3.21
C PRO A 55 -0.72 3.36 -4.26
N THR A 56 -0.25 2.20 -4.73
CA THR A 56 -0.85 1.47 -5.85
C THR A 56 -1.43 0.15 -5.39
N VAL A 57 -2.72 0.15 -5.08
CA VAL A 57 -3.53 -1.03 -4.78
C VAL A 57 -4.61 -1.15 -5.84
N LEU A 58 -4.81 -2.36 -6.37
CA LEU A 58 -5.78 -2.60 -7.42
C LEU A 58 -7.20 -2.31 -6.91
N TYR A 59 -7.87 -1.39 -7.59
CA TYR A 59 -9.26 -1.06 -7.34
C TYR A 59 -10.15 -1.75 -8.37
N ILE A 60 -10.77 -2.85 -7.97
CA ILE A 60 -11.88 -3.49 -8.70
C ILE A 60 -13.04 -3.60 -7.71
N PRO A 61 -14.25 -3.10 -8.05
CA PRO A 61 -15.43 -3.26 -7.22
C PRO A 61 -15.67 -4.74 -6.89
N GLY A 62 -15.78 -5.05 -5.59
CA GLY A 62 -16.04 -6.42 -5.11
C GLY A 62 -14.85 -7.39 -5.17
N SER A 63 -13.65 -6.95 -5.57
CA SER A 63 -12.45 -7.79 -5.58
C SER A 63 -11.53 -7.56 -4.39
N ALA A 64 -10.69 -8.55 -4.10
CA ALA A 64 -9.62 -8.45 -3.13
C ALA A 64 -8.62 -7.34 -3.51
N ARG A 65 -8.08 -6.66 -2.49
CA ARG A 65 -7.11 -5.57 -2.62
C ARG A 65 -5.71 -6.12 -2.88
N SER A 66 -5.44 -6.44 -4.14
CA SER A 66 -4.11 -6.88 -4.56
C SER A 66 -3.17 -5.69 -4.74
N LEU A 67 -1.94 -5.83 -4.24
CA LEU A 67 -0.90 -4.83 -4.40
C LEU A 67 -0.39 -4.82 -5.85
N ILE A 68 -0.29 -3.62 -6.43
CA ILE A 68 0.40 -3.40 -7.70
C ILE A 68 1.80 -2.89 -7.36
N THR A 69 2.82 -3.64 -7.73
CA THR A 69 4.20 -3.38 -7.31
C THR A 69 4.70 -2.00 -7.71
N GLU A 70 5.42 -1.35 -6.80
CA GLU A 70 6.19 -0.12 -7.06
C GLU A 70 7.21 -0.29 -8.19
N ALA A 71 7.66 -1.52 -8.45
CA ALA A 71 8.55 -1.81 -9.58
C ALA A 71 7.99 -1.31 -10.91
N LEU A 72 6.65 -1.31 -11.10
CA LEU A 72 6.04 -0.76 -12.33
C LEU A 72 6.30 0.75 -12.48
N ARG A 73 6.26 1.52 -11.39
CA ARG A 73 6.65 2.94 -11.41
C ARG A 73 8.15 3.09 -11.74
N GLY A 74 8.99 2.20 -11.21
CA GLY A 74 10.41 2.11 -11.56
C GLY A 74 10.67 1.84 -13.05
N GLU A 75 9.76 1.10 -13.71
CA GLU A 75 9.80 0.83 -15.15
C GLU A 75 9.17 1.92 -16.02
N GLY A 76 8.80 3.05 -15.42
CA GLY A 76 8.29 4.21 -16.14
C GLY A 76 6.77 4.30 -16.20
N ALA A 77 6.02 3.48 -15.44
CA ALA A 77 4.57 3.66 -15.37
C ALA A 77 4.21 5.06 -14.85
N HIS A 78 3.23 5.69 -15.51
CA HIS A 78 2.73 7.01 -15.12
C HIS A 78 1.51 6.89 -14.22
N LEU A 79 1.40 7.78 -13.24
CA LEU A 79 0.15 7.98 -12.50
C LEU A 79 -0.67 9.06 -13.22
N ILE A 80 -1.81 8.65 -13.78
CA ILE A 80 -2.71 9.53 -14.52
C ILE A 80 -4.09 9.60 -13.86
N ASP A 81 -4.74 10.75 -13.96
CA ASP A 81 -6.12 10.91 -13.51
C ASP A 81 -7.14 10.41 -14.56
N LYS A 82 -8.43 10.54 -14.26
CA LYS A 82 -9.52 10.15 -15.18
C LYS A 82 -9.54 10.87 -16.52
N ASN A 83 -8.86 12.01 -16.63
CA ASN A 83 -8.77 12.82 -17.83
C ASN A 83 -7.48 12.51 -18.62
N GLY A 84 -6.66 11.57 -18.13
CA GLY A 84 -5.36 11.24 -18.73
C GLY A 84 -4.23 12.18 -18.34
N TRP A 85 -4.42 13.04 -17.33
CA TRP A 85 -3.38 13.97 -16.88
C TRP A 85 -2.38 13.27 -15.96
N ARG A 86 -1.08 13.32 -16.32
CA ARG A 86 0.01 12.85 -15.46
C ARG A 86 0.28 13.88 -14.36
N PHE A 87 -0.28 13.64 -13.18
CA PHE A 87 -0.37 14.65 -12.13
C PHE A 87 0.82 14.67 -11.18
N MET A 88 1.60 13.59 -11.04
CA MET A 88 2.68 13.53 -10.06
C MET A 88 3.73 14.66 -10.15
N PRO A 89 4.13 15.13 -11.35
CA PRO A 89 5.02 16.29 -11.48
C PRO A 89 4.49 17.59 -10.85
N ASP A 90 3.17 17.72 -10.65
CA ASP A 90 2.57 18.89 -9.99
C ASP A 90 2.78 18.87 -8.46
N TYR A 91 3.17 17.72 -7.89
CA TYR A 91 3.32 17.52 -6.45
C TYR A 91 4.78 17.33 -6.02
N ASP A 92 5.61 16.68 -6.83
CA ASP A 92 7.01 16.40 -6.51
C ASP A 92 7.84 16.23 -7.80
N ASP A 93 9.05 16.83 -7.84
CA ASP A 93 9.96 16.76 -8.98
C ASP A 93 10.42 15.33 -9.32
N ARG A 94 10.39 14.41 -8.35
CA ARG A 94 10.70 12.98 -8.54
C ARG A 94 9.55 12.20 -9.18
N ALA A 95 8.39 12.84 -9.34
CA ALA A 95 7.17 12.27 -9.90
C ALA A 95 6.82 10.90 -9.29
N GLU A 96 6.58 9.86 -10.09
CA GLU A 96 6.20 8.52 -9.64
C GLU A 96 7.28 7.82 -8.80
N LEU A 97 8.51 8.34 -8.73
CA LEU A 97 9.61 7.82 -7.91
C LEU A 97 9.75 8.54 -6.55
N ALA A 98 8.83 9.45 -6.23
CA ALA A 98 8.76 10.07 -4.90
C ALA A 98 8.48 9.03 -3.79
N PRO A 99 8.79 9.34 -2.53
CA PRO A 99 8.46 8.48 -1.39
C PRO A 99 6.97 8.13 -1.31
N ARG A 100 6.66 6.96 -0.74
CA ARG A 100 5.29 6.41 -0.74
C ARG A 100 4.26 7.32 -0.09
N ASP A 101 4.62 7.99 0.99
CA ASP A 101 3.75 8.97 1.67
C ASP A 101 3.41 10.15 0.74
N VAL A 102 4.40 10.68 0.01
CA VAL A 102 4.19 11.75 -0.98
C VAL A 102 3.27 11.30 -2.10
N VAL A 103 3.53 10.12 -2.69
CA VAL A 103 2.71 9.57 -3.78
C VAL A 103 1.28 9.29 -3.30
N SER A 104 1.11 8.66 -2.14
CA SER A 104 -0.20 8.36 -1.57
C SER A 104 -1.00 9.64 -1.29
N HIS A 105 -0.38 10.69 -0.75
CA HIS A 105 -1.03 11.98 -0.55
C HIS A 105 -1.40 12.65 -1.87
N ALA A 106 -0.53 12.62 -2.88
CA ALA A 106 -0.82 13.17 -4.20
C ALA A 106 -2.01 12.46 -4.88
N ILE A 107 -2.12 11.14 -4.75
CA ILE A 107 -3.26 10.36 -5.25
C ILE A 107 -4.56 10.81 -4.58
N VAL A 108 -4.59 10.91 -3.25
CA VAL A 108 -5.79 11.35 -2.51
C VAL A 108 -6.19 12.77 -2.92
N ALA A 109 -5.23 13.70 -2.97
CA ALA A 109 -5.48 15.07 -3.42
C ALA A 109 -6.02 15.11 -4.86
N GLN A 110 -5.49 14.29 -5.77
CA GLN A 110 -5.98 14.24 -7.15
C GLN A 110 -7.38 13.63 -7.24
N MET A 111 -7.69 12.60 -6.45
CA MET A 111 -9.02 12.01 -6.36
C MET A 111 -10.05 13.03 -5.88
N GLU A 112 -9.73 13.82 -4.88
CA GLU A 112 -10.58 14.92 -4.39
C GLU A 112 -10.80 15.98 -5.46
N ARG A 113 -9.72 16.47 -6.08
CA ARG A 113 -9.77 17.51 -7.15
C ARG A 113 -10.61 17.07 -8.35
N THR A 114 -10.55 15.80 -8.72
CA THR A 114 -11.28 15.26 -9.88
C THR A 114 -12.64 14.67 -9.51
N SER A 115 -12.95 14.58 -8.20
CA SER A 115 -14.11 13.88 -7.66
C SER A 115 -14.27 12.48 -8.27
N HIS A 116 -13.16 11.72 -8.30
CA HIS A 116 -13.09 10.38 -8.90
C HIS A 116 -12.53 9.37 -7.87
N PRO A 117 -13.06 8.14 -7.79
CA PRO A 117 -12.73 7.22 -6.70
C PRO A 117 -11.35 6.56 -6.80
N ASN A 118 -10.63 6.73 -7.91
CA ASN A 118 -9.31 6.15 -8.11
C ASN A 118 -8.49 6.98 -9.11
N VAL A 119 -7.22 6.64 -9.26
CA VAL A 119 -6.38 7.06 -10.38
C VAL A 119 -5.97 5.82 -11.18
N TYR A 120 -5.19 6.01 -12.25
CA TYR A 120 -4.73 4.94 -13.11
C TYR A 120 -3.21 4.88 -13.11
N LEU A 121 -2.68 3.66 -13.13
CA LEU A 121 -1.27 3.39 -13.39
C LEU A 121 -1.15 2.97 -14.85
N ASP A 122 -0.54 3.82 -15.67
CA ASP A 122 -0.51 3.68 -17.12
C ASP A 122 0.89 3.35 -17.65
N LEU A 123 0.96 2.26 -18.42
CA LEU A 123 2.17 1.79 -19.11
C LEU A 123 2.03 1.88 -20.64
N SER A 124 0.91 2.40 -21.15
CA SER A 124 0.57 2.36 -22.59
C SER A 124 1.56 3.08 -23.49
N HIS A 125 2.31 4.06 -22.95
CA HIS A 125 3.34 4.79 -23.66
C HIS A 125 4.64 3.98 -23.85
N LEU A 126 4.82 2.87 -23.14
CA LEU A 126 5.98 1.99 -23.28
C LEU A 126 5.85 1.17 -24.57
N LYS A 127 6.92 1.18 -25.37
CA LYS A 127 6.92 0.61 -26.74
C LYS A 127 7.09 -0.91 -26.80
N ASP A 128 7.28 -1.57 -25.65
CA ASP A 128 7.52 -3.01 -25.57
C ASP A 128 6.62 -3.69 -24.52
N PRO A 129 5.34 -3.97 -24.88
CA PRO A 129 4.40 -4.65 -24.00
C PRO A 129 4.83 -6.09 -23.65
N ASP A 130 5.54 -6.77 -24.53
CA ASP A 130 5.92 -8.17 -24.33
C ASP A 130 6.99 -8.31 -23.26
N THR A 131 7.97 -7.40 -23.23
CA THR A 131 8.93 -7.31 -22.12
C THR A 131 8.24 -7.01 -20.79
N MET A 132 7.22 -6.14 -20.77
CA MET A 132 6.47 -5.86 -19.55
C MET A 132 5.71 -7.08 -19.05
N ARG A 133 5.02 -7.81 -19.94
CA ARG A 133 4.34 -9.07 -19.59
C ARG A 133 5.30 -10.14 -19.10
N ALA A 134 6.47 -10.25 -19.71
CA ALA A 134 7.50 -11.21 -19.28
C ALA A 134 8.04 -10.87 -17.88
N ARG A 135 8.16 -9.58 -17.54
CA ARG A 135 8.66 -9.13 -16.23
C ARG A 135 7.60 -9.10 -15.14
N PHE A 136 6.34 -8.87 -15.47
CA PHE A 136 5.23 -8.78 -14.53
C PHE A 136 4.03 -9.69 -14.89
N PRO A 137 4.23 -11.01 -15.07
CA PRO A 137 3.25 -11.94 -15.64
C PRO A 137 1.95 -12.13 -14.82
N GLY A 138 1.89 -11.59 -13.60
CA GLY A 138 0.70 -11.64 -12.72
C GLY A 138 0.00 -10.30 -12.52
N ILE A 139 0.46 -9.22 -13.17
CA ILE A 139 -0.06 -7.86 -12.97
C ILE A 139 -0.42 -7.18 -14.31
N THR A 140 0.31 -7.48 -15.39
CA THR A 140 0.11 -6.93 -16.75
C THR A 140 -0.45 -7.94 -17.73
#